data_AF-A0A1M0DV28-F1
#
_entry.id   AF-A0A1M0DV28-F1
#
_cell.length_a   1.000
_cell.length_b   1.000
_cell.length_c   1.000
_cell.angle_alpha   90.00
_cell.angle_beta   90.00
_cell.angle_gamma   90.00
#
_symmetry.space_group_name_H-M   'P 1'
#
loop_
_entity.id
_entity.type
_entity.pdbx_description
1 polymer ?
#
loop_
_entity_poly.entity_id
_entity_poly.type
_entity_poly.pdbx_seq_one_letter_code
_entity_poly.pdbx_strand_id
1 'polypeptide(L)' 'MQEKNLKAHFERSGSTKKNIRFEDDLLDKINNAAGPGNFSAWVKEACLEKLKRDSKSSS' A
#
# COMPACT_ATOMS: atom_id res chain seq x y z
N MET A 1 -3.43 -25.31 -36.13
CA MET A 1 -4.04 -24.00 -36.47
C MET A 1 -5.46 -24.05 -35.94
N GLN A 2 -5.98 -23.20 -35.07
CA GLN A 2 -5.74 -21.84 -34.59
C GLN A 2 -6.39 -21.74 -33.18
N GLU A 3 -6.21 -20.78 -32.29
CA GLU A 3 -5.26 -19.73 -31.99
C GLU A 3 -5.70 -19.20 -30.62
N LYS A 4 -4.71 -18.86 -29.78
CA LYS A 4 -4.80 -17.83 -28.74
C LYS A 4 -5.99 -17.95 -27.78
N ASN A 5 -5.88 -18.93 -26.86
CA ASN A 5 -6.39 -18.69 -25.52
C ASN A 5 -5.80 -17.37 -25.05
N LEU A 6 -6.70 -16.40 -24.88
CA LEU A 6 -6.46 -15.04 -24.45
C LEU A 6 -5.71 -15.09 -23.13
N LYS A 7 -4.39 -15.13 -23.21
CA LYS A 7 -3.51 -14.89 -22.10
C LYS A 7 -3.64 -13.40 -21.80
N ALA A 8 -4.76 -13.05 -21.16
CA ALA A 8 -5.01 -11.83 -20.41
C ALA A 8 -4.09 -11.80 -19.18
N HIS A 9 -2.80 -12.08 -19.40
CA HIS A 9 -1.73 -12.07 -18.41
C HIS A 9 -1.13 -10.66 -18.31
N PHE A 10 -2.01 -9.67 -18.46
CA PHE A 10 -1.88 -8.42 -17.75
C PHE A 10 -2.93 -8.43 -16.63
N GLU A 11 -3.06 -9.56 -15.93
CA GLU A 11 -3.40 -9.50 -14.51
C GLU A 11 -2.43 -8.49 -13.92
N ARG A 12 -2.98 -7.37 -13.45
CA ARG A 12 -2.21 -6.31 -12.81
C ARG A 12 -1.60 -6.91 -11.54
N SER A 13 -0.41 -7.48 -11.72
CA SER A 13 0.31 -8.27 -10.75
C SER A 13 0.52 -7.46 -9.47
N GLY A 14 0.01 -8.00 -8.35
CA GLY A 14 0.53 -7.69 -7.01
C GLY A 14 -0.12 -6.57 -6.21
N SER A 15 -1.29 -6.04 -6.57
CA SER A 15 -2.00 -5.06 -5.72
C SER A 15 -3.34 -5.59 -5.24
N THR A 16 -3.42 -5.97 -3.97
CA THR A 16 -4.69 -6.19 -3.29
C THR A 16 -5.15 -4.89 -2.65
N LYS A 17 -6.36 -4.42 -2.99
CA LYS A 17 -7.00 -3.32 -2.26
C LYS A 17 -7.57 -3.86 -0.96
N LYS A 18 -7.25 -3.22 0.16
CA LYS A 18 -7.88 -3.45 1.46
C LYS A 18 -8.56 -2.15 1.91
N ASN A 19 -9.76 -2.24 2.46
CA ASN A 19 -10.48 -1.12 3.05
C ASN A 19 -10.24 -1.15 4.56
N ILE A 20 -9.69 -0.07 5.11
CA ILE A 20 -9.44 0.08 6.54
C ILE A 20 -10.02 1.42 7.02
N ARG A 21 -10.48 1.45 8.27
CA ARG A 21 -10.99 2.66 8.91
C ARG A 21 -9.91 3.22 9.84
N PHE A 22 -9.67 4.51 9.73
CA PHE A 22 -8.79 5.26 10.64
C PHE A 22 -9.64 6.03 11.63
N GLU A 23 -9.12 6.26 12.83
CA GLU A 23 -9.70 7.23 13.77
C GLU A 23 -9.53 8.65 13.22
N ASP A 24 -10.49 9.53 13.52
CA ASP A 24 -10.49 10.91 13.01
C ASP A 24 -9.23 11.68 13.41
N ASP A 25 -8.78 11.57 14.67
CA ASP A 25 -7.54 12.19 15.16
C ASP A 25 -6.29 11.67 14.42
N LEU A 26 -6.24 10.37 14.15
CA LEU A 26 -5.13 9.77 13.42
C LEU A 26 -5.13 10.20 11.95
N LEU A 27 -6.31 10.24 11.31
CA LEU A 27 -6.45 10.69 9.93
C LEU A 27 -6.04 12.15 9.76
N ASP A 28 -6.39 13.01 10.71
CA ASP A 28 -5.99 14.42 10.70
C ASP A 28 -4.46 14.57 10.80
N LYS A 29 -3.83 13.87 11.75
CA LYS A 29 -2.37 13.84 11.90
C LYS A 29 -1.65 13.35 10.65
N ILE A 30 -2.15 12.30 10.01
CA ILE A 30 -1.56 11.79 8.77
C ILE A 30 -1.73 12.80 7.63
N ASN A 31 -2.91 13.40 7.47
CA ASN A 31 -3.12 14.42 6.44
C ASN A 31 -2.24 15.65 6.65
N ASN A 32 -2.05 16.07 7.90
CA ASN A 32 -1.15 17.17 8.25
C ASN A 32 0.31 16.84 7.94
N ALA A 33 0.77 15.64 8.30
CA ALA A 33 2.15 15.19 8.07
C ALA A 33 2.46 14.88 6.60
N ALA A 34 1.53 14.22 5.88
CA ALA A 34 1.70 13.83 4.49
C ALA A 34 1.51 15.02 3.53
N GLY A 35 0.64 15.96 3.90
CA GLY A 35 0.17 17.01 3.02
C GLY A 35 -0.93 16.53 2.04
N PRO A 36 -1.57 17.48 1.35
CA PRO A 36 -2.70 17.21 0.47
C PRO A 36 -2.32 16.29 -0.69
N GLY A 37 -3.07 15.20 -0.89
CA GLY A 37 -2.88 14.25 -1.99
C GLY A 37 -1.84 13.15 -1.74
N ASN A 38 -1.06 13.23 -0.67
CA ASN A 38 0.03 12.28 -0.39
C ASN A 38 -0.32 11.19 0.62
N PHE A 39 -1.53 11.19 1.17
CA PHE A 39 -1.98 10.24 2.20
C PHE A 39 -1.60 8.78 1.87
N SER A 40 -1.92 8.33 0.65
CA SER A 40 -1.69 6.93 0.26
C SER A 40 -0.21 6.56 0.11
N ALA A 41 0.65 7.50 -0.30
CA ALA A 41 2.08 7.29 -0.37
C ALA A 41 2.67 7.23 1.04
N TRP A 42 2.31 8.21 1.87
CA TRP A 42 2.77 8.30 3.25
C TRP A 42 2.43 7.06 4.07
N VAL A 43 1.19 6.57 3.99
CA VAL A 43 0.77 5.35 4.71
C VAL A 43 1.56 4.12 4.24
N LYS A 44 1.84 4.00 2.94
CA LYS A 44 2.66 2.90 2.41
C LYS A 44 4.09 2.97 2.94
N GLU A 45 4.69 4.16 2.94
CA GLU A 45 6.05 4.37 3.45
C GLU A 45 6.13 4.05 4.94
N ALA A 46 5.19 4.56 5.75
CA ALA A 46 5.11 4.28 7.18
C ALA A 46 5.01 2.77 7.47
N CYS A 47 4.20 2.03 6.70
CA CYS A 47 4.11 0.57 6.81
C CYS A 47 5.43 -0.12 6.45
N LEU A 48 6.10 0.30 5.36
CA LEU A 48 7.39 -0.25 4.95
C LEU A 48 8.48 0.01 6.00
N GLU A 49 8.52 1.20 6.59
CA GLU A 49 9.44 1.52 7.68
C GLU A 49 9.22 0.63 8.90
N LYS A 50 7.96 0.41 9.30
CA LYS A 50 7.63 -0.49 10.41
C LYS A 50 8.11 -1.91 10.14
N LEU A 51 7.85 -2.44 8.94
CA LEU A 51 8.33 -3.76 8.51
C LEU A 51 9.87 -3.86 8.52
N LYS A 52 10.58 -2.82 8.05
CA LYS A 52 12.06 -2.78 8.07
C LYS A 52 12.61 -2.81 9.49
N ARG A 53 11.97 -2.11 10.43
CA ARG A 53 12.37 -2.08 11.84
C ARG A 53 12.13 -3.43 12.51
N ASP A 54 10.97 -4.03 12.24
CA ASP A 54 10.58 -5.33 12.80
C ASP A 54 11.49 -6.47 12.27
N SER A 55 11.75 -6.50 10.96
CA SER A 55 12.66 -7.47 10.34
C SER A 55 14.11 -7.36 10.79
N LYS A 56 14.55 -6.20 11.32
CA LYS A 56 15.91 -5.99 11.82
C LYS A 56 16.07 -6.33 13.30
N SER A 57 14.98 -6.60 14.01
CA SER A 57 15.02 -6.92 15.44
C SER A 57 15.15 -8.43 15.72
N SER A 58 15.24 -9.27 14.69
CA SER A 58 15.37 -10.74 14.80
C SER A 58 16.78 -11.28 14.52
N SER A 59 17.82 -10.45 14.69
CA SER A 59 19.24 -10.88 14.62
C SER A 59 19.94 -10.76 15.97
#